data_AF-A0A5B7BX35-F1
#
_entry.id   AF-A0A5B7BX35-F1
#
_cell.length_a   1.000
_cell.length_b   1.000
_cell.length_c   1.000
_cell.angle_alpha   90.00
_cell.angle_beta   90.00
_cell.angle_gamma   90.00
#
_symmetry.space_group_name_H-M   'P 1'
#
loop_
_entity.id
_entity.type
_entity.pdbx_description
1 polymer ?
#
loop_
_entity_poly.entity_id
_entity_poly.type
_entity_poly.pdbx_seq_one_letter_code
_entity_poly.pdbx_strand_id
1 'polypeptide(L)'
;EKRVTQRELFYKLLCNSPDYFTSQLQVNRTIQDVVALLLCSRYSLGIMASSRGAIAGRLLLQEPNKEVVDCCACGSSGYAISGDLNLLEKLVFKTDARYIIVVEKHAIFQRLAEDRIFNQIPSILITAKGYP
;
A
#
# COMPACT_ATOMS: atom_id res chain seq x y z
N GLU A 1 7.20 -5.27 18.36
CA GLU A 1 8.36 -5.85 17.63
C GLU A 1 8.80 -4.90 16.53
N LYS A 2 10.11 -4.75 16.28
CA LYS A 2 10.62 -3.89 15.20
C LYS A 2 10.45 -4.62 13.86
N ARG A 3 9.74 -4.00 12.92
CA ARG A 3 9.54 -4.49 11.55
C ARG A 3 10.38 -3.68 10.58
N VAL A 4 10.74 -4.26 9.44
CA VAL A 4 11.59 -3.63 8.43
C VAL A 4 10.95 -3.72 7.06
N THR A 5 11.22 -2.73 6.21
CA THR A 5 10.85 -2.85 4.79
C THR A 5 11.82 -3.77 4.05
N GLN A 6 11.44 -4.31 2.89
CA GLN A 6 12.37 -5.11 2.05
C GLN A 6 13.64 -4.33 1.67
N ARG A 7 13.53 -3.01 1.41
CA ARG A 7 14.69 -2.16 1.10
C ARG A 7 15.60 -2.00 2.31
N GLU A 8 15.02 -1.77 3.49
CA GLU A 8 15.81 -1.67 4.72
C GLU A 8 16.51 -3.00 5.04
N LEU A 9 15.82 -4.13 4.88
CA LEU A 9 16.41 -5.46 5.03
C LEU A 9 17.57 -5.66 4.06
N PHE A 10 17.41 -5.26 2.80
CA PHE A 10 18.50 -5.31 1.81
C PHE A 10 19.73 -4.54 2.29
N TYR A 11 19.59 -3.29 2.74
CA TYR A 11 20.72 -2.50 3.23
C TYR A 11 21.38 -3.12 4.47
N LYS A 12 20.60 -3.68 5.40
CA LYS A 12 21.14 -4.38 6.57
C LYS A 12 21.97 -5.60 6.18
N LEU A 13 21.48 -6.41 5.23
CA LEU A 13 22.18 -7.60 4.75
C LEU A 13 23.42 -7.24 3.94
N LEU A 14 23.35 -6.19 3.13
CA LEU A 14 24.50 -5.68 2.38
C LEU A 14 25.64 -5.23 3.32
N CYS A 15 25.32 -4.63 4.47
CA CYS A 15 26.32 -4.21 5.45
C CYS A 15 26.84 -5.36 6.33
N ASN A 16 25.96 -6.24 6.81
CA ASN A 16 26.32 -7.27 7.78
C ASN A 16 26.83 -8.57 7.13
N SER A 17 26.52 -8.80 5.86
CA SER A 17 26.77 -10.06 5.16
C SER A 17 26.99 -9.85 3.66
N PRO A 18 27.93 -8.96 3.26
CA PRO A 18 28.14 -8.58 1.86
C PRO A 18 28.52 -9.76 0.95
N ASP A 19 29.22 -10.76 1.49
CA ASP A 19 29.64 -11.95 0.74
C ASP A 19 28.46 -12.82 0.31
N TYR A 20 27.34 -12.77 1.05
CA TYR A 20 26.15 -13.56 0.79
C TYR A 20 25.08 -12.77 0.02
N PHE A 21 25.00 -11.45 0.21
CA PHE A 21 23.95 -10.61 -0.35
C PHE A 21 24.54 -9.42 -1.11
N THR A 22 24.63 -9.59 -2.43
CA THR A 22 25.25 -8.60 -3.32
C THR A 22 24.25 -7.73 -4.07
N SER A 23 22.98 -8.16 -4.14
CA SER A 23 21.94 -7.44 -4.89
C SER A 23 20.56 -7.52 -4.23
N GLN A 24 19.73 -6.52 -4.49
CA GLN A 24 18.34 -6.49 -4.04
C GLN A 24 17.53 -7.67 -4.60
N LEU A 25 17.83 -8.09 -5.83
CA LEU A 25 17.19 -9.24 -6.47
C LEU A 25 17.46 -10.54 -5.69
N GLN A 26 18.69 -10.74 -5.22
CA GLN A 26 19.08 -11.90 -4.43
C GLN A 26 18.32 -11.92 -3.09
N VAL A 27 18.31 -10.81 -2.36
CA VAL A 27 17.55 -10.68 -1.10
C VAL A 27 16.06 -10.96 -1.33
N ASN A 28 15.47 -10.39 -2.37
CA ASN A 28 14.05 -10.61 -2.70
C ASN A 28 13.73 -12.07 -2.99
N ARG A 29 14.60 -12.79 -3.72
CA ARG A 29 14.44 -14.22 -4.00
C ARG A 29 14.55 -15.05 -2.72
N THR A 30 15.58 -14.82 -1.91
CA THR A 30 15.75 -15.51 -0.62
C THR A 30 14.55 -15.31 0.30
N ILE A 31 13.96 -14.11 0.34
CA ILE A 31 12.74 -13.87 1.11
C ILE A 31 11.59 -14.75 0.60
N GLN A 32 11.41 -14.90 -0.71
CA GLN A 32 10.36 -15.77 -1.27
C GLN A 32 10.62 -17.24 -0.96
N ASP A 33 11.87 -17.68 -1.03
CA ASP A 33 12.26 -19.06 -0.69
C ASP A 33 11.94 -19.37 0.78
N VAL A 34 12.30 -18.47 1.70
CA VAL A 34 12.01 -18.63 3.14
C VAL A 34 10.51 -18.61 3.42
N VAL A 35 9.76 -17.72 2.77
CA VAL A 35 8.29 -17.67 2.83
C VAL A 35 7.67 -18.99 2.39
N ALA A 36 8.15 -19.55 1.28
CA ALA A 36 7.67 -20.82 0.74
C ALA A 36 8.04 -22.00 1.63
N LEU A 37 9.27 -22.04 2.17
CA LEU A 37 9.75 -23.10 3.06
C LEU A 37 9.02 -23.11 4.40
N LEU A 38 8.75 -21.94 4.97
CA LEU A 38 8.10 -21.80 6.28
C LEU A 38 6.57 -21.72 6.19
N LEU A 39 6.00 -21.70 4.97
CA LEU A 39 4.57 -21.58 4.71
C LEU A 39 3.93 -20.40 5.46
N CYS A 40 4.63 -19.26 5.49
CA CYS A 40 4.20 -18.08 6.24
C CYS A 40 4.28 -16.81 5.37
N SER A 41 3.55 -15.77 5.74
CA SER A 41 3.61 -14.50 5.00
C SER A 41 4.93 -13.77 5.26
N ARG A 42 5.37 -12.92 4.31
CA ARG A 42 6.50 -11.99 4.55
C ARG A 42 6.30 -11.15 5.82
N TYR A 43 5.05 -10.77 6.10
CA TYR A 43 4.70 -10.01 7.30
C TYR A 43 4.96 -10.78 8.59
N SER A 44 4.70 -12.09 8.59
CA SER A 44 5.01 -13.00 9.70
C SER A 44 6.51 -13.11 9.97
N LEU A 45 7.36 -12.85 8.97
CA LEU A 45 8.81 -12.76 9.10
C LEU A 45 9.30 -11.38 9.58
N GLY A 46 8.38 -10.47 9.94
CA GLY A 46 8.71 -9.10 10.33
C GLY A 46 9.03 -8.16 9.16
N ILE A 47 8.76 -8.58 7.92
CA ILE A 47 9.00 -7.81 6.70
C ILE A 47 7.70 -7.11 6.28
N MET A 48 7.66 -5.79 6.41
CA MET A 48 6.50 -4.95 6.10
C MET A 48 6.54 -4.45 4.66
N ALA A 49 5.35 -4.22 4.09
CA ALA A 49 5.22 -3.47 2.84
C ALA A 49 5.55 -1.99 3.08
N SER A 50 6.14 -1.33 2.09
CA SER A 50 6.26 0.12 2.11
C SER A 50 4.90 0.75 1.78
N SER A 51 4.53 1.81 2.49
CA SER A 51 3.33 2.59 2.17
C SER A 51 3.43 3.15 0.75
N ARG A 52 2.57 2.68 -0.14
CA ARG A 52 2.54 3.06 -1.55
C ARG A 52 1.10 3.04 -2.05
N GLY A 53 0.80 3.98 -2.93
CA GLY A 53 -0.51 4.11 -3.54
C GLY A 53 -1.37 5.17 -2.89
N ALA A 54 -2.54 5.38 -3.48
CA ALA A 54 -3.52 6.36 -3.04
C ALA A 54 -4.94 5.91 -3.38
N ILE A 55 -5.89 6.38 -2.59
CA ILE A 55 -7.34 6.16 -2.74
C ILE A 55 -8.04 7.50 -2.86
N ALA A 56 -9.03 7.62 -3.73
CA ALA A 56 -9.89 8.80 -3.82
C ALA A 56 -11.32 8.42 -4.18
N GLY A 57 -12.28 9.26 -3.84
CA GLY A 57 -13.68 9.09 -4.22
C GLY A 57 -14.57 8.60 -3.08
N ARG A 58 -15.69 7.96 -3.41
CA ARG A 58 -16.83 7.74 -2.51
C ARG A 58 -16.52 6.72 -1.41
N LEU A 59 -15.69 7.10 -0.45
CA LEU A 59 -15.24 6.26 0.65
C LEU A 59 -14.94 7.12 1.87
N LEU A 60 -15.54 6.75 3.00
CA LEU A 60 -15.18 7.23 4.31
C LEU A 60 -14.30 6.19 4.98
N LEU A 61 -13.12 6.62 5.42
CA LEU A 61 -12.14 5.80 6.15
C LEU A 61 -12.12 6.24 7.61
N GLN A 62 -12.22 5.29 8.53
CA GLN A 62 -12.09 5.57 9.95
C GLN A 62 -11.04 4.66 10.58
N GLU A 63 -9.94 5.26 11.03
CA GLU A 63 -8.98 4.61 11.90
C GLU A 63 -9.54 4.54 13.34
N PRO A 64 -9.16 3.52 14.13
CA PRO A 64 -9.55 3.45 15.53
C PRO A 64 -9.15 4.71 16.29
N ASN A 65 -10.10 5.32 16.99
CA ASN A 65 -9.90 6.52 17.81
C ASN A 65 -9.44 7.77 17.02
N LYS A 66 -9.65 7.80 15.70
CA LYS A 66 -9.42 9.00 14.88
C LYS A 66 -10.71 9.46 14.21
N GLU A 67 -10.66 10.70 13.73
CA GLU A 67 -11.74 11.27 12.92
C GLU A 67 -11.92 10.50 11.61
N VAL A 68 -13.15 10.55 11.10
CA VAL A 68 -13.50 9.96 9.81
C VAL A 68 -12.89 10.82 8.70
N VAL A 69 -12.14 10.18 7.81
CA VAL A 69 -11.55 10.81 6.64
C VAL A 69 -12.45 10.55 5.43
N ASP A 70 -12.91 11.63 4.80
CA ASP A 70 -13.64 11.55 3.53
C ASP A 70 -12.66 11.56 2.34
N CYS A 71 -12.57 10.43 1.64
CA CYS A 71 -11.70 10.28 0.46
C CYS A 71 -12.17 11.09 -0.75
N CYS A 72 -13.39 11.64 -0.75
CA CYS A 72 -13.83 12.61 -1.77
C CYS A 72 -13.16 13.97 -1.58
N ALA A 73 -12.80 14.30 -0.34
CA ALA A 73 -12.27 15.60 0.06
C ALA A 73 -10.72 15.64 0.08
N CYS A 74 -10.04 14.51 -0.16
CA CYS A 74 -8.57 14.42 -0.16
C CYS A 74 -7.87 15.04 -1.38
N GLY A 75 -8.61 15.72 -2.28
CA GLY A 75 -8.06 16.37 -3.46
C GLY A 75 -7.41 15.39 -4.46
N SER A 76 -6.51 15.90 -5.29
CA SER A 76 -5.88 15.13 -6.38
C SER A 76 -4.86 14.10 -5.91
N SER A 77 -4.25 14.31 -4.74
CA SER A 77 -3.29 13.37 -4.15
C SER A 77 -3.95 12.10 -3.61
N GLY A 78 -5.24 12.18 -3.27
CA GLY A 78 -5.96 11.11 -2.58
C GLY A 78 -5.45 10.86 -1.15
N TYR A 79 -6.06 9.89 -0.48
CA TYR A 79 -5.63 9.34 0.79
C TYR A 79 -4.54 8.29 0.58
N ALA A 80 -3.40 8.42 1.27
CA ALA A 80 -2.28 7.50 1.12
C ALA A 80 -2.56 6.13 1.74
N ILE A 81 -2.23 5.06 1.02
CA ILE A 81 -2.40 3.69 1.53
C ILE A 81 -1.21 3.33 2.43
N SER A 82 -1.49 3.00 3.68
CA SER A 82 -0.48 2.53 4.63
C SER A 82 0.01 1.12 4.28
N GLY A 83 1.30 0.87 4.44
CA GLY A 83 1.89 -0.48 4.34
C GLY A 83 1.75 -1.32 5.61
N ASP A 84 1.24 -0.74 6.71
CA ASP A 84 1.02 -1.48 7.95
C ASP A 84 -0.31 -2.24 7.93
N LEU A 85 -0.22 -3.56 7.73
CA LEU A 85 -1.40 -4.45 7.71
C LEU A 85 -2.22 -4.40 9.00
N ASN A 86 -1.58 -4.22 10.16
CA ASN A 86 -2.29 -4.11 11.45
C ASN A 86 -3.19 -2.88 11.51
N LEU A 87 -2.78 -1.78 10.84
CA LEU A 87 -3.59 -0.58 10.74
C LEU A 87 -4.75 -0.83 9.76
N LEU A 88 -4.45 -1.42 8.60
CA LEU A 88 -5.44 -1.72 7.57
C LEU A 88 -6.55 -2.67 8.07
N GLU A 89 -6.21 -3.69 8.85
CA GLU A 89 -7.19 -4.62 9.44
C GLU A 89 -8.17 -3.94 10.40
N LYS A 90 -7.75 -2.81 10.99
CA LYS A 90 -8.57 -2.06 11.95
C LYS A 90 -9.33 -0.90 11.32
N LEU A 91 -9.15 -0.64 10.03
CA LEU A 91 -9.87 0.40 9.32
C LEU A 91 -11.34 0.02 9.15
N VAL A 92 -12.23 0.96 9.47
CA VAL A 92 -13.65 0.87 9.14
C VAL A 92 -13.90 1.64 7.86
N PHE A 93 -14.53 0.96 6.89
CA PHE A 93 -14.85 1.52 5.58
C PHE A 93 -16.36 1.75 5.49
N LYS A 94 -16.79 2.95 5.06
CA LYS A 94 -18.18 3.22 4.70
C LYS A 94 -18.23 3.81 3.30
N THR A 95 -19.05 3.25 2.42
CA THR A 95 -19.09 3.64 1.01
C THR A 95 -20.47 3.37 0.42
N ASP A 96 -20.86 4.21 -0.53
CA ASP A 96 -21.99 4.03 -1.44
C ASP A 96 -21.53 3.91 -2.91
N ALA A 97 -20.23 3.68 -3.11
CA ALA A 97 -19.66 3.42 -4.43
C ALA A 97 -20.18 2.09 -4.99
N ARG A 98 -20.39 2.06 -6.31
CA ARG A 98 -20.79 0.88 -7.07
C ARG A 98 -19.60 0.19 -7.73
N TYR A 99 -18.49 0.90 -7.91
CA TYR A 99 -17.31 0.42 -8.61
C TYR A 99 -16.03 0.75 -7.88
N ILE A 100 -15.02 -0.11 -8.05
CA ILE A 100 -13.63 0.18 -7.71
C ILE A 100 -12.86 0.27 -9.02
N ILE A 101 -12.25 1.42 -9.30
CA ILE A 101 -11.47 1.66 -10.51
C ILE A 101 -10.00 1.68 -10.14
N VAL A 102 -9.27 0.67 -10.60
CA VAL A 102 -7.83 0.56 -10.38
C VAL A 102 -7.11 1.27 -11.52
N VAL A 103 -6.32 2.29 -11.18
CA VAL A 103 -5.58 3.13 -12.11
C VAL A 103 -4.08 2.93 -11.89
N GLU A 104 -3.42 2.31 -12.85
CA GLU A 104 -1.99 2.01 -12.77
C GLU A 104 -1.14 3.29 -12.69
N LYS A 105 -1.31 4.21 -13.64
CA LYS A 105 -0.50 5.42 -13.77
C LYS A 105 -0.97 6.51 -12.81
N HIS A 106 -0.09 6.93 -11.89
CA HIS A 106 -0.41 7.93 -10.86
C HIS A 106 -0.95 9.25 -11.45
N ALA A 107 -0.37 9.73 -12.56
CA ALA A 107 -0.83 10.97 -13.21
C ALA A 107 -2.30 10.89 -13.69
N ILE A 108 -2.73 9.72 -14.18
CA ILE A 108 -4.12 9.51 -14.61
C ILE A 108 -5.04 9.48 -13.39
N PHE A 109 -4.61 8.82 -12.30
CA PHE A 109 -5.34 8.83 -11.04
C PHE A 109 -5.56 10.26 -10.53
N GLN A 110 -4.50 11.09 -10.52
CA GLN A 110 -4.59 12.48 -10.07
C GLN A 110 -5.59 13.27 -10.92
N ARG A 111 -5.53 13.12 -12.25
CA ARG A 111 -6.46 13.79 -13.15
C ARG A 111 -7.91 13.39 -12.91
N LEU A 112 -8.18 12.10 -12.77
CA LEU A 112 -9.53 11.59 -12.49
C LEU A 112 -10.06 12.04 -11.12
N ALA A 113 -9.18 12.16 -10.13
CA ALA A 113 -9.52 12.68 -8.80
C ALA A 113 -9.79 14.20 -8.84
N GLU A 114 -9.02 14.98 -9.60
CA GLU A 114 -9.26 16.42 -9.83
C GLU A 114 -10.61 16.67 -10.49
N ASP A 115 -10.90 15.91 -11.55
CA ASP A 115 -12.16 16.00 -12.28
C ASP A 115 -13.35 15.40 -11.50
N ARG A 116 -13.09 14.85 -10.30
CA ARG A 116 -14.06 14.20 -9.41
C ARG A 116 -14.96 13.20 -10.14
N ILE A 117 -14.37 12.34 -10.97
CA ILE A 117 -15.11 11.34 -11.76
C ILE A 117 -16.03 10.46 -10.91
N PHE A 118 -15.64 10.26 -9.64
CA PHE A 118 -16.41 9.52 -8.64
C PHE A 118 -17.80 10.11 -8.31
N ASN A 119 -18.06 11.36 -8.70
CA ASN A 119 -19.39 11.98 -8.61
C ASN A 119 -20.30 11.59 -9.79
N GLN A 120 -19.73 11.37 -10.98
CA GLN A 120 -20.45 10.97 -12.18
C GLN A 120 -20.65 9.45 -12.22
N ILE A 121 -19.59 8.73 -11.88
CA ILE A 121 -19.55 7.28 -11.76
C ILE A 121 -19.35 6.99 -10.28
N PRO A 122 -20.35 6.49 -9.53
CA PRO A 122 -20.22 6.23 -8.10
C PRO A 122 -19.10 5.21 -7.84
N SER A 123 -17.89 5.69 -7.56
CA SER A 123 -16.70 4.83 -7.58
C SER A 123 -15.65 5.24 -6.55
N ILE A 124 -14.80 4.27 -6.21
CA ILE A 124 -13.54 4.45 -5.50
C ILE A 124 -12.41 4.30 -6.53
N LEU A 125 -11.54 5.30 -6.63
CA LEU A 125 -10.32 5.24 -7.41
C LEU A 125 -9.19 4.70 -6.52
N ILE A 126 -8.39 3.78 -7.05
CA ILE A 126 -7.22 3.23 -6.36
C ILE A 126 -6.03 3.24 -7.31
N THR A 127 -4.86 3.66 -6.84
CA THR A 127 -3.60 3.52 -7.59
C THR A 127 -2.51 2.97 -6.70
N ALA A 128 -1.65 2.09 -7.25
CA ALA A 128 -0.40 1.67 -6.61
C ALA A 128 0.80 2.54 -7.05
N LYS A 129 0.58 3.61 -7.82
CA LYS A 129 1.63 4.43 -8.46
C LYS A 129 2.56 3.60 -9.35
N GLY A 130 2.00 2.78 -10.22
CA GLY A 130 2.68 1.78 -11.06
C GLY A 130 2.12 0.37 -10.84
N TYR A 131 2.86 -0.65 -11.28
CA TYR A 131 2.50 -2.05 -11.04
C TYR A 131 2.45 -2.35 -9.52
N PRO A 132 1.33 -2.93 -9.03
CA PRO A 132 1.14 -3.27 -7.62
C PRO A 132 2.05 -4.42 -7.15
#